data_AF-A0AAE4E7R1-F1
#
_entry.id   AF-A0AAE4E7R1-F1
#
_cell.length_a   1.000
_cell.length_b   1.000
_cell.length_c   1.000
_cell.angle_alpha   90.00
_cell.angle_beta   90.00
_cell.angle_gamma   90.00
#
_symmetry.space_group_name_H-M   'P 1'
#
loop_
_entity.id
_entity.type
_entity.pdbx_description
1 polymer ?
#
loop_
_entity_poly.entity_id
_entity_poly.type
_entity_poly.pdbx_seq_one_letter_code
_entity_poly.pdbx_strand_id
1 'polypeptide(L)'
;MRESINVLFVVLSFVALIMLIRFFVRRIRHPTRIVADSRGMKKISTHPVWFGGSSGKTYFYDEQYLYEVIKSSTRKIELATIIKIKPGSIVINNRRIWSVTYLEGTREKQVQFYNNLTVFNQNFAAFLEAVKRVNPEADIKAVSLFNL
;
A
#
# COMPACT_ATOMS: atom_id res chain seq x y z
N MET A 1 4.30 8.40 48.56
CA MET A 1 3.15 7.63 48.02
C MET A 1 2.54 8.25 46.78
N ARG A 2 2.12 9.53 46.76
CA ARG A 2 1.58 10.18 45.54
C ARG A 2 2.55 10.19 44.35
N GLU A 3 3.81 10.56 44.59
CA GLU A 3 4.90 10.54 43.57
C GLU A 3 5.03 9.16 42.91
N SER A 4 5.06 8.10 43.73
CA SER A 4 5.19 6.70 43.32
C SER A 4 4.02 6.23 42.43
N ILE A 5 2.80 6.67 42.77
CA ILE A 5 1.57 6.37 42.02
C ILE A 5 1.58 7.11 40.67
N ASN A 6 2.01 8.37 40.63
CA ASN A 6 2.10 9.14 39.40
C ASN A 6 3.13 8.53 38.43
N VAL A 7 4.30 8.13 38.93
CA VAL A 7 5.32 7.43 38.12
C VAL A 7 4.77 6.13 37.55
N LEU A 8 4.02 5.35 38.34
CA LEU A 8 3.38 4.12 37.87
C LEU A 8 2.37 4.39 36.74
N PHE A 9 1.52 5.42 36.88
CA PHE A 9 0.57 5.80 35.84
C PHE A 9 1.26 6.26 34.55
N VAL A 10 2.35 7.02 34.65
CA VAL A 10 3.14 7.42 33.48
C VAL A 10 3.71 6.19 32.77
N VAL A 11 4.34 5.28 33.51
CA VAL A 11 4.90 4.04 32.93
C VAL A 11 3.81 3.20 32.27
N LEU A 12 2.66 3.02 32.94
CA LEU A 12 1.53 2.27 32.38
C LEU A 12 1.01 2.90 31.09
N SER A 13 0.92 4.23 31.05
CA SER A 13 0.47 4.98 29.88
C SER A 13 1.45 4.81 28.70
N PHE A 14 2.75 4.84 28.97
CA PHE A 14 3.78 4.58 27.96
C PHE A 14 3.73 3.14 27.43
N VAL A 15 3.56 2.16 28.32
CA VAL A 15 3.42 0.75 27.93
C VAL A 15 2.18 0.55 27.07
N ALA A 16 1.04 1.13 27.46
CA ALA A 16 -0.20 1.08 26.68
C ALA A 16 -0.02 1.72 25.29
N LEU A 17 0.65 2.88 25.21
CA LEU A 17 0.96 3.54 23.94
C LEU A 17 1.84 2.67 23.04
N ILE A 18 2.89 2.04 23.58
CA ILE A 18 3.77 1.14 22.82
C ILE A 18 3.00 -0.08 22.30
N MET A 19 2.14 -0.68 23.12
CA MET A 19 1.29 -1.80 22.70
C MET A 19 0.33 -1.37 21.58
N LEU A 20 -0.26 -0.19 21.68
CA LEU A 20 -1.17 0.37 20.70
C LEU A 20 -0.45 0.63 19.36
N ILE A 21 0.74 1.24 19.39
CA ILE A 21 1.59 1.42 18.19
C ILE A 21 1.91 0.06 17.55
N ARG A 22 2.34 -0.93 18.33
CA ARG A 22 2.64 -2.28 17.83
C ARG A 22 1.44 -2.95 17.19
N PHE A 23 0.25 -2.76 17.76
CA PHE A 23 -1.00 -3.28 17.22
C PHE A 23 -1.30 -2.69 15.82
N PHE A 24 -1.22 -1.37 15.67
CA PHE A 24 -1.44 -0.72 14.36
C PHE A 24 -0.38 -1.10 13.33
N VAL A 25 0.90 -1.18 13.71
CA VAL A 25 1.98 -1.59 12.79
C VAL A 25 1.80 -3.02 12.31
N ARG A 26 1.47 -3.96 13.20
CA ARG A 26 1.20 -5.36 12.83
C ARG A 26 0.05 -5.46 11.83
N ARG A 27 -1.00 -4.68 12.05
CA ARG A 27 -2.16 -4.62 11.15
C ARG A 27 -1.78 -4.09 9.76
N ILE A 28 -0.82 -3.20 9.62
CA ILE A 28 -0.36 -2.74 8.30
C ILE A 28 0.50 -3.79 7.60
N ARG A 29 1.33 -4.52 8.35
CA ARG A 29 2.26 -5.53 7.81
C ARG A 29 1.59 -6.84 7.41
N HIS A 30 0.53 -7.23 8.12
CA HIS A 30 -0.19 -8.48 7.85
C HIS A 30 -1.61 -8.13 7.39
N PRO A 31 -1.88 -8.18 6.08
CA PRO A 31 -3.19 -7.82 5.55
C PRO A 31 -4.22 -8.90 5.91
N THR A 32 -5.17 -8.54 6.78
CA THR A 32 -6.29 -9.39 7.21
C THR A 32 -7.63 -8.95 6.63
N ARG A 33 -7.74 -7.70 6.16
CA ARG A 33 -8.98 -7.09 5.64
C ARG A 33 -8.78 -6.63 4.21
N ILE A 34 -9.38 -7.40 3.31
CA ILE A 34 -9.41 -7.13 1.88
C ILE A 34 -10.76 -6.50 1.53
N VAL A 35 -10.74 -5.34 0.88
CA VAL A 35 -11.93 -4.62 0.43
C VAL A 35 -12.07 -4.82 -1.07
N ALA A 36 -12.89 -5.78 -1.48
CA ALA A 36 -13.23 -5.96 -2.89
C ALA A 36 -14.36 -4.99 -3.28
N ASP A 37 -14.30 -4.48 -4.51
CA ASP A 37 -15.43 -3.82 -5.14
C ASP A 37 -16.51 -4.86 -5.49
N SER A 38 -17.71 -4.40 -5.82
CA SER A 38 -18.86 -5.14 -6.35
C SER A 38 -18.54 -6.15 -7.47
N ARG A 39 -17.42 -5.97 -8.16
CA ARG A 39 -16.91 -6.88 -9.23
C ARG A 39 -15.81 -7.83 -8.76
N GLY A 40 -15.56 -7.95 -7.45
CA GLY A 40 -14.50 -8.80 -6.87
C GLY A 40 -13.07 -8.21 -6.99
N MET A 41 -12.88 -7.12 -7.72
CA MET A 41 -11.59 -6.46 -7.89
C MET A 41 -11.19 -5.62 -6.67
N LYS A 42 -9.93 -5.67 -6.28
CA LYS A 42 -9.43 -4.97 -5.08
C LYS A 42 -8.80 -3.66 -5.50
N LYS A 43 -9.44 -2.53 -5.21
CA LYS A 43 -8.89 -1.19 -5.51
C LYS A 43 -7.63 -0.96 -4.68
N ILE A 44 -6.57 -0.43 -5.29
CA ILE A 44 -5.29 -0.15 -4.62
C ILE A 44 -4.79 1.29 -4.76
N SER A 45 -5.40 2.09 -5.63
CA SER A 45 -5.06 3.51 -5.75
C SER A 45 -6.06 4.44 -5.06
N THR A 46 -5.56 5.61 -4.65
CA THR A 46 -6.35 6.74 -4.17
C THR A 46 -6.08 7.98 -5.01
N HIS A 47 -7.10 8.83 -5.15
CA HIS A 47 -6.96 10.15 -5.77
C HIS A 47 -7.05 11.20 -4.66
N PRO A 48 -6.04 12.06 -4.44
CA PRO A 48 -6.21 13.22 -3.59
C PRO A 48 -7.20 14.18 -4.26
N VAL A 49 -8.31 14.49 -3.60
CA VAL A 49 -9.42 15.30 -4.16
C VAL A 49 -8.98 16.74 -4.52
N TRP A 50 -7.92 17.26 -3.90
CA TRP A 50 -7.43 18.63 -4.10
C TRP A 50 -6.22 18.77 -5.03
N PHE A 51 -5.65 17.66 -5.52
CA PHE A 51 -4.58 17.71 -6.50
C PHE A 51 -5.15 17.34 -7.87
N GLY A 52 -5.40 18.37 -8.70
CA GLY A 52 -5.81 18.26 -10.11
C GLY A 52 -4.76 17.62 -11.04
N GLY A 53 -3.90 16.76 -10.51
CA GLY A 53 -2.78 16.10 -11.19
C GLY A 53 -2.86 14.57 -11.16
N SER A 54 -4.04 13.97 -10.96
CA SER A 54 -4.22 12.55 -11.26
C SER A 54 -4.73 12.40 -12.68
N SER A 55 -4.07 11.55 -13.46
CA SER A 55 -4.38 11.22 -14.86
C SER A 55 -5.75 10.55 -15.08
N GLY A 56 -6.66 10.61 -14.09
CA GLY A 56 -7.94 9.90 -14.07
C GLY A 56 -7.78 8.38 -13.94
N LYS A 57 -6.57 7.90 -13.63
CA LYS A 57 -6.22 6.48 -13.61
C LYS A 57 -6.53 5.85 -12.27
N THR A 58 -7.38 4.83 -12.27
CA THR A 58 -7.66 4.01 -11.08
C THR A 58 -7.01 2.64 -11.22
N TYR A 59 -6.39 2.16 -10.15
CA TYR A 59 -5.71 0.88 -10.14
C TYR A 59 -6.44 -0.12 -9.24
N PHE A 60 -6.62 -1.32 -9.78
CA PHE A 60 -7.20 -2.47 -9.10
C PHE A 60 -6.29 -3.68 -9.31
N TYR A 61 -6.40 -4.70 -8.47
CA TYR A 61 -5.75 -5.99 -8.73
C TYR A 61 -6.66 -7.16 -8.37
N ASP A 62 -6.38 -8.29 -8.98
CA ASP A 62 -6.87 -9.61 -8.60
C ASP A 62 -5.69 -10.57 -8.38
N GLU A 63 -5.92 -11.88 -8.46
CA GLU A 63 -4.86 -12.88 -8.22
C GLU A 63 -3.80 -12.95 -9.33
N GLN A 64 -4.09 -12.42 -10.52
CA GLN A 64 -3.31 -12.64 -11.73
C GLN A 64 -2.85 -11.34 -12.39
N TYR A 65 -3.64 -10.27 -12.27
CA TYR A 65 -3.44 -9.02 -12.97
C TYR A 65 -3.56 -7.79 -12.06
N LEU A 66 -2.75 -6.79 -12.39
CA LEU A 66 -2.92 -5.40 -12.07
C LEU A 66 -3.68 -4.71 -13.22
N TYR A 67 -4.76 -4.03 -12.89
CA TYR A 67 -5.60 -3.30 -13.82
C TYR A 67 -5.37 -1.80 -13.68
N GLU A 68 -4.98 -1.15 -14.78
CA GLU A 68 -4.99 0.29 -14.93
C GLU A 68 -6.26 0.69 -15.69
N VAL A 69 -7.19 1.37 -15.00
CA VAL A 69 -8.47 1.81 -15.56
C VAL A 69 -8.42 3.32 -15.81
N ILE A 70 -8.60 3.72 -17.07
CA ILE A 70 -8.63 5.12 -17.51
C ILE A 70 -9.94 5.37 -18.25
N LYS A 71 -10.89 6.06 -17.61
CA LYS A 71 -12.24 6.27 -18.17
C LYS A 71 -12.84 4.93 -18.66
N SER A 72 -12.92 4.72 -19.97
CA SER A 72 -13.46 3.50 -20.63
C SER A 72 -12.40 2.46 -21.03
N SER A 73 -11.10 2.77 -20.90
CA SER A 73 -10.01 1.85 -21.25
C SER A 73 -9.47 1.15 -20.01
N THR A 74 -9.23 -0.16 -20.13
CA THR A 74 -8.59 -0.97 -19.09
C THR A 74 -7.36 -1.66 -19.66
N ARG A 75 -6.19 -1.35 -19.11
CA ARG A 75 -4.95 -2.06 -19.38
C ARG A 75 -4.73 -3.11 -18.29
N LYS A 76 -4.40 -4.33 -18.69
CA LYS A 76 -4.04 -5.43 -17.79
C LYS A 76 -2.52 -5.60 -17.78
N ILE A 77 -1.96 -5.84 -16.61
CA ILE A 77 -0.53 -6.08 -16.38
C ILE A 77 -0.45 -7.35 -15.53
N GLU A 78 0.23 -8.39 -16.02
CA GLU A 78 0.39 -9.63 -15.25
C GLU A 78 1.22 -9.38 -13.99
N LEU A 79 0.81 -9.95 -12.85
CA LEU A 79 1.58 -9.82 -11.61
C LEU A 79 2.96 -10.47 -11.72
N ALA A 80 3.09 -11.54 -12.52
CA ALA A 80 4.34 -12.25 -12.75
C ALA A 80 5.40 -11.38 -13.44
N THR A 81 4.99 -10.43 -14.27
CA THR A 81 5.93 -9.56 -15.00
C THR A 81 6.40 -8.37 -14.18
N ILE A 82 5.82 -8.15 -13.00
CA ILE A 82 6.25 -7.09 -12.08
C ILE A 82 7.58 -7.49 -11.45
N ILE A 83 8.60 -6.66 -11.67
CA ILE A 83 9.97 -6.91 -11.21
C ILE A 83 10.36 -6.04 -10.02
N LYS A 84 9.70 -4.89 -9.84
CA LYS A 84 10.10 -3.92 -8.81
C LYS A 84 8.93 -3.06 -8.37
N ILE A 85 8.76 -2.93 -7.06
CA ILE A 85 7.77 -2.04 -6.45
C ILE A 85 8.44 -1.20 -5.37
N LYS A 86 8.51 0.12 -5.58
CA LYS A 86 9.18 1.01 -4.64
C LYS A 86 8.41 2.31 -4.39
N PRO A 87 8.50 2.84 -3.16
CA PRO A 87 8.09 4.20 -2.88
C PRO A 87 9.01 5.17 -3.66
N GLY A 88 8.42 6.13 -4.37
CA GLY A 88 9.13 7.21 -5.06
C GLY A 88 9.77 8.18 -4.07
N SER A 89 10.68 9.04 -4.51
CA SER A 89 11.40 9.99 -3.63
C SER A 89 10.52 11.16 -3.17
N ILE A 90 9.55 11.55 -3.99
CA ILE A 90 8.71 12.75 -3.78
C ILE A 90 7.55 12.42 -2.85
N VAL A 91 7.35 13.25 -1.82
CA VAL A 91 6.21 13.22 -0.91
C VAL A 91 5.40 14.47 -1.11
N ILE A 92 4.10 14.33 -1.35
CA ILE A 92 3.17 15.44 -1.50
C ILE A 92 2.05 15.23 -0.49
N ASN A 93 1.82 16.23 0.37
CA ASN A 93 0.78 16.19 1.41
C ASN A 93 0.81 14.91 2.27
N ASN A 94 2.01 14.55 2.74
CA ASN A 94 2.26 13.34 3.54
C ASN A 94 1.80 12.02 2.87
N ARG A 95 1.74 12.00 1.52
CA ARG A 95 1.51 10.80 0.73
C ARG A 95 2.65 10.62 -0.26
N ARG A 96 3.14 9.40 -0.35
CA ARG A 96 4.19 9.05 -1.27
C ARG A 96 3.62 8.36 -2.50
N ILE A 97 4.11 8.75 -3.68
CA ILE A 97 3.79 8.02 -4.92
C ILE A 97 4.54 6.70 -4.90
N TRP A 98 3.85 5.61 -5.21
CA TRP A 98 4.48 4.29 -5.38
C TRP A 98 4.63 3.99 -6.87
N SER A 99 5.77 3.43 -7.22
CA SER A 99 6.12 3.03 -8.59
C SER A 99 6.10 1.51 -8.69
N VAL A 100 5.38 0.99 -9.68
CA VAL A 100 5.35 -0.42 -10.05
C VAL A 100 6.01 -0.55 -11.42
N THR A 101 7.14 -1.24 -11.48
CA THR A 101 7.89 -1.51 -12.71
C THR A 101 7.69 -2.96 -13.12
N TYR A 102 7.33 -3.16 -14.38
CA TYR A 102 7.02 -4.45 -14.98
C TYR A 102 7.70 -4.60 -16.35
N LEU A 103 7.88 -5.84 -16.78
CA LEU A 103 8.38 -6.17 -18.09
C LEU A 103 7.22 -6.32 -19.08
N GLU A 104 7.35 -5.67 -20.23
CA GLU A 104 6.48 -5.89 -21.39
C GLU A 104 7.38 -6.33 -22.55
N GLY A 105 7.48 -7.65 -22.75
CA GLY A 105 8.49 -8.25 -23.61
C GLY A 105 9.90 -8.01 -23.04
N THR A 106 10.76 -7.32 -23.80
CA THR A 106 12.13 -6.98 -23.38
C THR A 106 12.26 -5.58 -22.78
N ARG A 107 11.15 -4.82 -22.69
CA ARG A 107 11.17 -3.43 -22.23
C ARG A 107 10.62 -3.31 -20.82
N GLU A 108 11.32 -2.54 -19.99
CA GLU A 108 10.79 -2.12 -18.69
C GLU A 108 9.80 -0.98 -18.87
N LYS A 109 8.64 -1.12 -18.24
CA LYS A 109 7.62 -0.08 -18.13
C LYS A 109 7.32 0.19 -16.67
N GLN A 110 6.87 1.40 -16.39
CA GLN A 110 6.56 1.82 -15.02
C GLN A 110 5.20 2.52 -14.99
N VAL A 111 4.42 2.19 -13.96
CA VAL A 111 3.21 2.92 -13.57
C VAL A 111 3.39 3.50 -12.18
N GLN A 112 2.78 4.65 -11.94
CA GLN A 112 2.91 5.39 -10.68
C GLN A 112 1.53 5.78 -10.16
N PHE A 113 1.30 5.58 -8.88
CA PHE A 113 0.05 5.95 -8.23
C PHE A 113 0.23 6.15 -6.71
N TYR A 114 -0.70 6.90 -6.12
CA TYR A 114 -0.85 6.96 -4.67
C TYR A 114 -1.59 5.72 -4.19
N ASN A 115 -1.01 5.00 -3.23
CA ASN A 115 -1.66 3.84 -2.62
C ASN A 115 -2.89 4.28 -1.80
N ASN A 116 -3.87 3.39 -1.63
CA ASN A 116 -5.03 3.61 -0.75
C ASN A 116 -4.87 2.97 0.63
N LEU A 117 -3.64 2.69 1.05
CA LEU A 117 -3.35 1.93 2.24
C LEU A 117 -3.78 2.72 3.48
N THR A 118 -4.62 2.10 4.28
CA THR A 118 -5.00 2.59 5.60
C THR A 118 -5.10 1.40 6.55
N VAL A 119 -5.29 1.67 7.85
CA VAL A 119 -5.56 0.61 8.84
C VAL A 119 -6.82 -0.21 8.47
N PHE A 120 -7.74 0.38 7.72
CA PHE A 120 -9.02 -0.22 7.33
C PHE A 120 -9.05 -0.78 5.90
N ASN A 121 -8.09 -0.39 5.06
CA ASN A 121 -7.95 -0.86 3.68
C ASN A 121 -6.51 -1.32 3.47
N GLN A 122 -6.31 -2.63 3.49
CA GLN A 122 -5.01 -3.26 3.33
C GLN A 122 -4.79 -3.83 1.93
N ASN A 123 -5.62 -3.45 0.96
CA ASN A 123 -5.55 -3.99 -0.40
C ASN A 123 -4.17 -3.81 -1.02
N PHE A 124 -3.55 -2.64 -0.82
CA PHE A 124 -2.22 -2.38 -1.34
C PHE A 124 -1.15 -3.28 -0.69
N ALA A 125 -1.21 -3.50 0.63
CA ALA A 125 -0.30 -4.42 1.29
C ALA A 125 -0.48 -5.86 0.79
N ALA A 126 -1.73 -6.32 0.64
CA ALA A 126 -2.05 -7.63 0.08
C ALA A 126 -1.61 -7.76 -1.40
N PHE A 127 -1.63 -6.67 -2.17
CA PHE A 127 -1.08 -6.64 -3.52
C PHE A 127 0.43 -6.87 -3.52
N LEU A 128 1.18 -6.22 -2.62
CA LEU A 128 2.63 -6.45 -2.51
C LEU A 128 2.94 -7.92 -2.18
N GLU A 129 2.19 -8.54 -1.27
CA GLU A 129 2.33 -9.96 -0.97
C GLU A 129 1.94 -10.85 -2.14
N ALA A 130 0.90 -10.49 -2.90
CA ALA A 130 0.47 -11.24 -4.08
C ALA A 130 1.56 -11.24 -5.16
N VAL A 131 2.17 -10.09 -5.44
CA VAL A 131 3.28 -10.00 -6.38
C VAL A 131 4.48 -10.80 -5.88
N LYS A 132 4.83 -10.72 -4.59
CA LYS A 132 5.94 -11.51 -4.03
C LYS A 132 5.71 -13.02 -4.12
N ARG A 133 4.46 -13.46 -4.02
CA ARG A 133 4.08 -14.87 -4.12
C ARG A 133 4.24 -15.40 -5.54
N VAL A 134 3.85 -14.60 -6.53
CA VAL A 134 3.92 -14.98 -7.96
C VAL A 134 5.34 -14.82 -8.51
N ASN A 135 6.04 -13.76 -8.10
CA ASN A 135 7.43 -13.49 -8.45
C ASN A 135 8.29 -13.28 -7.18
N PRO A 136 8.87 -14.36 -6.61
CA PRO A 136 9.74 -14.26 -5.46
C PRO A 136 11.00 -13.43 -5.68
N GLU A 137 11.47 -13.29 -6.92
CA GLU A 137 12.65 -12.49 -7.29
C GLU A 137 12.36 -10.99 -7.36
N ALA A 138 11.09 -10.58 -7.34
CA ALA A 138 10.72 -9.17 -7.40
C ALA A 138 11.28 -8.37 -6.21
N ASP A 139 11.87 -7.22 -6.51
CA ASP A 139 12.38 -6.25 -5.54
C ASP A 139 11.23 -5.37 -5.04
N ILE A 140 10.57 -5.85 -3.99
CA ILE A 140 9.39 -5.22 -3.39
C ILE A 140 9.77 -4.60 -2.05
N LYS A 141 9.61 -3.28 -1.95
CA LYS A 141 9.78 -2.59 -0.68
C LYS A 141 8.54 -2.79 0.19
N ALA A 142 8.74 -3.38 1.38
CA ALA A 142 7.67 -3.51 2.36
C ALA A 142 7.13 -2.15 2.83
N VAL A 143 5.84 -2.12 3.16
CA VAL A 143 5.21 -0.95 3.77
C VAL A 143 5.69 -0.78 5.21
N SER A 144 5.97 0.45 5.59
CA SER A 144 6.38 0.90 6.90
C SER A 144 5.79 2.28 7.17
N LEU A 145 5.80 2.71 8.44
CA LEU A 145 5.34 4.05 8.83
C LEU A 145 6.09 5.19 8.12
N PHE A 146 7.27 4.94 7.57
CA PHE A 146 8.12 5.95 6.92
C PHE A 146 7.89 6.07 5.40
N ASN A 147 7.16 5.15 4.78
CA ASN A 147 6.95 5.10 3.32
C ASN A 147 5.48 4.97 2.91
N LEU A 148 4.55 5.21 3.84
CA LEU A 148 3.11 5.33 3.60
C LEU A 148 2.77 6.61 2.83
#